data_AF-A0AA88EBP3-F1
#
_entry.id   AF-A0AA88EBP3-F1
#
_cell.length_a   1.000
_cell.length_b   1.000
_cell.length_c   1.000
_cell.angle_alpha   90.00
_cell.angle_beta   90.00
_cell.angle_gamma   90.00
#
_symmetry.space_group_name_H-M   'P 1'
#
loop_
_entity.id
_entity.type
_entity.pdbx_description
1 polymer ?
#
loop_
_entity_poly.entity_id
_entity_poly.type
_entity_poly.pdbx_seq_one_letter_code
_entity_poly.pdbx_strand_id
1 'polypeptide(L)' 'MPNLKKLDMVFVPQLRMIPEGLKHVTTLRELNVSYMPKKFAEKLRASEGEDFYKVSHIPSVSFSNNYSF' A
#
# COMPACT_ATOMS: atom_id res chain seq x y z
N MET A 1 5.26 -8.09 13.45
CA MET A 1 5.17 -6.75 14.08
C MET A 1 3.83 -6.65 14.82
N PRO A 2 3.75 -7.08 16.09
CA PRO A 2 2.46 -7.27 16.76
C PRO A 2 1.70 -5.98 17.09
N ASN A 3 2.34 -4.80 16.97
CA ASN A 3 1.74 -3.52 17.34
C ASN A 3 1.70 -2.51 16.20
N LEU A 4 2.08 -2.88 14.97
CA LEU A 4 2.06 -1.92 13.86
C LEU A 4 0.61 -1.58 13.51
N LYS A 5 0.22 -0.32 13.71
CA LYS A 5 -1.13 0.20 13.42
C LYS A 5 -1.17 1.08 12.17
N LYS A 6 -0.05 1.69 11.81
CA LYS A 6 0.07 2.60 10.67
C LYS A 6 1.35 2.31 9.91
N LEU A 7 1.27 2.35 8.58
CA LEU A 7 2.40 2.20 7.68
C LEU A 7 2.34 3.29 6.60
N ASP A 8 3.37 4.11 6.53
CA ASP A 8 3.53 5.13 5.50
C ASP A 8 4.60 4.68 4.50
N MET A 9 4.24 4.60 3.23
CA MET A 9 5.15 4.34 2.11
C MET A 9 5.29 5.63 1.30
N VAL A 10 6.41 6.32 1.48
CA VAL A 10 6.67 7.63 0.87
C VAL A 10 7.90 7.52 -0.03
N PHE A 11 7.74 7.81 -1.32
CA PHE A 11 8.84 7.89 -2.29
C PHE A 11 9.80 6.68 -2.25
N VAL A 12 9.26 5.48 -2.50
CA VAL A 12 10.04 4.23 -2.57
C VAL A 12 10.03 3.68 -4.00
N PRO A 13 10.72 4.33 -4.96
CA PRO A 13 10.59 4.02 -6.39
C PRO A 13 11.08 2.62 -6.77
N GLN A 14 11.91 1.99 -5.93
CA GLN A 14 12.42 0.64 -6.17
C GLN A 14 11.50 -0.46 -5.62
N LEU A 15 10.48 -0.12 -4.83
CA LEU A 15 9.54 -1.09 -4.31
C LEU A 15 8.56 -1.47 -5.44
N ARG A 16 8.70 -2.69 -5.95
CA ARG A 16 7.93 -3.17 -7.11
C ARG A 16 6.62 -3.88 -6.74
N MET A 17 6.48 -4.31 -5.49
CA MET A 17 5.33 -5.06 -4.99
C MET A 17 5.19 -4.95 -3.48
N ILE A 18 3.99 -5.21 -2.97
CA ILE A 18 3.76 -5.39 -1.54
C ILE A 18 4.33 -6.74 -1.09
N PRO A 19 5.09 -6.79 0.02
CA PRO A 19 5.56 -8.04 0.59
C PRO A 19 4.41 -8.96 0.97
N GLU A 20 4.50 -10.24 0.60
CA GLU A 20 3.47 -11.26 0.92
C GLU A 20 3.15 -11.33 2.43
N GLY A 21 4.16 -11.06 3.28
CA GLY A 21 4.01 -11.04 4.73
C GLY A 21 3.05 -9.96 5.25
N LEU A 22 2.78 -8.89 4.50
CA LEU A 22 1.95 -7.78 4.95
C LEU A 22 0.49 -8.20 5.19
N LYS A 23 0.01 -9.22 4.47
CA LYS A 23 -1.33 -9.81 4.66
C LYS A 23 -1.56 -10.39 6.07
N HIS A 24 -0.47 -10.73 6.77
CA HIS A 24 -0.53 -11.30 8.12
C HIS A 24 -0.39 -10.23 9.21
N VAL A 25 -0.14 -8.96 8.86
CA VAL A 25 -0.08 -7.86 9.81
C VAL A 25 -1.50 -7.37 10.10
N THR A 26 -2.27 -8.20 10.79
CA THR A 26 -3.69 -7.94 11.11
C THR A 26 -3.91 -6.77 12.06
N THR A 27 -2.86 -6.29 12.71
CA THR A 27 -2.92 -5.11 13.56
C THR A 27 -2.92 -3.80 12.78
N LEU A 28 -2.51 -3.83 11.51
CA LEU A 28 -2.39 -2.65 10.66
C LEU A 28 -3.79 -2.10 10.35
N ARG A 29 -3.97 -0.81 10.60
CA ARG A 29 -5.24 -0.09 10.42
C ARG A 29 -5.17 0.94 9.29
N GLU A 30 -3.99 1.51 9.09
CA GLU A 30 -3.75 2.58 8.13
C GLU A 30 -2.56 2.24 7.22
N LEU A 31 -2.75 2.35 5.91
CA LEU A 31 -1.71 2.32 4.91
C LEU A 31 -1.79 3.58 4.05
N ASN A 32 -0.74 4.41 4.09
CA ASN A 32 -0.65 5.58 3.23
C ASN A 32 0.44 5.36 2.18
N VAL A 33 0.08 5.50 0.91
CA VAL A 33 0.97 5.31 -0.23
C VAL A 33 1.09 6.65 -0.94
N SER A 34 2.28 7.24 -0.93
CA SER A 34 2.49 8.58 -1.48
C SER A 34 3.77 8.69 -2.29
N TYR A 35 3.72 9.49 -3.35
CA TYR A 35 4.84 9.71 -4.27
C TYR A 35 5.42 8.39 -4.82
N MET A 36 4.54 7.41 -5.06
CA MET A 36 4.94 6.11 -5.57
C MET A 36 4.78 6.06 -7.09
N PRO A 37 5.58 5.22 -7.79
CA PRO A 37 5.41 5.02 -9.22
C PRO A 37 3.97 4.63 -9.55
N LYS A 38 3.40 5.18 -10.63
CA LYS A 38 2.03 4.84 -11.06
C LYS A 38 1.83 3.33 -11.17
N LYS A 39 2.79 2.62 -11.75
CA LYS A 39 2.79 1.15 -11.87
C LYS A 39 2.64 0.42 -10.53
N PHE A 40 3.16 0.97 -9.44
CA PHE A 40 2.98 0.39 -8.11
C PHE A 40 1.56 0.65 -7.58
N ALA A 41 1.05 1.87 -7.74
CA ALA A 41 -0.31 2.22 -7.31
C ALA A 41 -1.38 1.38 -8.02
N GLU A 42 -1.23 1.11 -9.32
CA GLU A 42 -2.16 0.24 -10.09
C GLU A 42 -2.25 -1.18 -9.51
N LYS A 43 -1.17 -1.73 -8.95
CA LYS A 43 -1.17 -3.05 -8.30
C LYS A 43 -1.99 -3.09 -7.02
N LEU A 44 -2.24 -1.94 -6.42
CA LEU A 44 -3.04 -1.79 -5.20
C LEU A 44 -4.45 -1.27 -5.46
N ARG A 45 -4.83 -1.12 -6.73
CA ARG A 45 -6.18 -0.73 -7.13
C ARG A 45 -7.18 -1.76 -6.63
N ALA A 46 -8.25 -1.31 -5.98
CA ALA A 46 -9.28 -2.19 -5.43
C ALA A 46 -9.88 -3.09 -6.53
N SER A 47 -10.10 -4.37 -6.19
CA SER A 47 -10.71 -5.41 -7.04
C SER A 47 -9.95 -5.82 -8.31
N GLU A 48 -9.03 -5.00 -8.82
CA GLU A 48 -8.29 -5.26 -10.07
C GLU A 48 -6.77 -5.36 -9.88
N GLY A 49 -6.24 -4.83 -8.78
CA GLY A 49 -4.81 -4.80 -8.50
C GLY A 49 -4.27 -6.15 -8.02
N GLU A 50 -3.16 -6.61 -8.62
CA GLU A 50 -2.53 -7.90 -8.29
C GLU A 50 -2.13 -8.05 -6.81
N ASP A 51 -1.79 -6.94 -6.15
CA ASP A 51 -1.33 -6.90 -4.76
C ASP A 51 -2.46 -6.52 -3.79
N PHE A 52 -3.67 -6.23 -4.27
CA PHE A 52 -4.77 -5.73 -3.43
C PHE A 52 -5.12 -6.71 -2.30
N TYR A 53 -5.10 -8.02 -2.56
CA TYR A 53 -5.39 -9.04 -1.53
C TYR A 53 -4.42 -9.01 -0.34
N LYS A 54 -3.22 -8.41 -0.49
CA LYS A 54 -2.23 -8.28 0.58
C LYS A 54 -2.52 -7.14 1.54
N VAL A 55 -3.39 -6.22 1.13
CA VAL A 55 -3.75 -4.99 1.86
C VAL A 55 -5.25 -4.87 2.10
N SER A 56 -6.05 -5.79 1.59
CA SER A 56 -7.53 -5.76 1.67
C SER A 56 -8.06 -5.88 3.10
N HIS A 57 -7.26 -6.38 4.05
CA HIS A 57 -7.59 -6.44 5.47
C HIS A 57 -7.39 -5.10 6.20
N ILE A 58 -6.78 -4.11 5.56
CA ILE A 58 -6.47 -2.80 6.14
C ILE A 58 -7.70 -1.89 5.97
N PRO A 59 -8.33 -1.41 7.06
CA PRO A 59 -9.53 -0.58 6.99
C PRO A 59 -9.37 0.77 6.28
N SER A 60 -8.18 1.37 6.35
CA SER A 60 -7.92 2.67 5.73
C SER A 60 -6.68 2.59 4.84
N VAL A 61 -6.89 2.75 3.53
CA VAL A 61 -5.82 2.79 2.53
C VAL A 61 -5.96 4.09 1.73
N SER A 62 -4.92 4.92 1.74
CA SER A 62 -4.91 6.20 1.01
C SER A 62 -3.78 6.25 -0.01
N PHE A 63 -4.05 6.89 -1.14
CA PHE A 63 -3.09 7.12 -2.21
C PHE A 63 -2.99 8.62 -2.47
N SER A 64 -1.79 9.18 -2.42
CA SER A 64 -1.53 10.57 -2.79
C SER A 64 -0.35 10.67 -3.74
N ASN A 65 -0.66 10.93 -5.01
CA ASN A 65 0.35 11.21 -6.02
C ASN A 65 0.11 12.61 -6.57
N ASN A 66 0.98 13.54 -6.21
CA ASN A 66 1.03 14.86 -6.83
C ASN A 66 1.81 14.76 -8.15
N TYR A 67 1.19 14.20 -9.20
CA TYR A 67 1.68 14.42 -10.57
C TYR A 67 0.87 15.56 -11.16
N SER A 68 1.41 16.77 -11.04
CA SER A 68 0.96 17.93 -11.82
C SER A 68 1.34 17.70 -13.28
N PHE A 69 0.36 17.75 -14.18
CA PHE A 69 0.59 17.99 -15.61
C PHE A 69 0.69 19.50 -15.86
#